data_AF-A0A7Z8Y4Q8-F1
#
_entry.id   AF-A0A7Z8Y4Q8-F1
#
_cell.length_a   1.000
_cell.length_b   1.000
_cell.length_c   1.000
_cell.angle_alpha   90.00
_cell.angle_beta   90.00
_cell.angle_gamma   90.00
#
_symmetry.space_group_name_H-M   'P 1'
#
loop_
_entity.id
_entity.type
_entity.pdbx_description
1 polymer ?
#
loop_
_entity_poly.entity_id
_entity_poly.type
_entity_poly.pdbx_seq_one_letter_code
_entity_poly.pdbx_strand_id
1 'polypeptide(L)' 'MRELAVVTHDYKELEISYGDDALLLVIAAGFLERLLSRRPIEQFLATGHLEVLETFRGVIAAVSLEAPPAAA' A
#
# COMPACT_ATOMS: atom_id res chain seq x y z
N MET A 1 24.84 28.79 -10.86
CA MET A 1 24.34 27.40 -10.91
C MET A 1 24.26 26.79 -9.51
N ARG A 2 23.45 27.36 -8.62
CA ARG A 2 23.20 26.83 -7.26
C ARG A 2 21.79 26.24 -7.12
N GLU A 3 20.85 26.77 -7.92
CA GLU A 3 19.46 26.30 -7.96
C GLU A 3 19.32 24.88 -8.52
N LEU A 4 20.13 24.48 -9.52
CA LEU A 4 20.10 23.10 -10.04
C LEU A 4 20.52 22.06 -8.99
N ALA A 5 21.49 22.37 -8.12
CA ALA A 5 21.96 21.43 -7.10
C ALA A 5 20.97 21.23 -5.95
N VAL A 6 20.17 22.26 -5.62
CA VAL A 6 19.10 22.16 -4.62
C VAL A 6 17.95 21.30 -5.17
N VAL A 7 17.53 21.54 -6.41
CA VAL A 7 16.48 20.78 -7.08
C VAL A 7 16.84 19.29 -7.25
N THR A 8 18.13 18.96 -7.43
CA THR A 8 18.54 17.55 -7.56
C THR A 8 18.62 16.81 -6.22
N HIS A 9 18.72 17.54 -5.10
CA HIS A 9 18.77 16.95 -3.77
C HIS A 9 17.36 16.60 -3.27
N ASP A 10 16.39 17.52 -3.43
CA ASP A 10 14.97 17.28 -3.12
C ASP A 10 14.41 16.07 -3.88
N TYR A 11 14.84 15.85 -5.13
CA TYR A 11 14.34 14.72 -5.94
C TYR A 11 14.75 13.35 -5.39
N LYS A 12 15.94 13.24 -4.76
CA LYS A 12 16.44 11.99 -4.18
C LYS A 12 15.81 11.67 -2.83
N GLU A 13 15.51 12.66 -2.00
CA GLU A 13 14.77 12.41 -0.76
C GLU A 13 13.34 11.94 -1.03
N LEU A 14 12.72 12.46 -2.09
CA LEU A 14 11.40 12.03 -2.55
C LEU A 14 11.41 10.57 -3.04
N GLU A 15 12.43 10.14 -3.80
CA GLU A 15 12.61 8.73 -4.20
C GLU A 15 12.83 7.80 -2.99
N ILE A 16 13.54 8.26 -1.96
CA ILE A 16 13.82 7.46 -0.76
C ILE A 16 12.56 7.31 0.10
N SER A 17 11.74 8.36 0.25
CA SER A 17 10.44 8.24 0.93
C SER A 17 9.49 7.33 0.16
N TYR A 18 9.46 7.44 -1.17
CA TYR A 18 8.55 6.66 -2.02
C TYR A 18 8.79 5.14 -1.92
N GLY A 19 10.05 4.71 -1.82
CA GLY A 19 10.40 3.30 -1.64
C GLY A 19 9.97 2.72 -0.29
N ASP A 20 10.12 3.50 0.79
CA ASP A 20 9.73 3.09 2.14
C ASP A 20 8.21 3.08 2.31
N ASP A 21 7.53 4.10 1.78
CA ASP A 21 6.07 4.22 1.79
C ASP A 21 5.40 3.11 0.96
N ALA A 22 5.96 2.76 -0.20
CA ALA A 22 5.48 1.66 -1.03
C ALA A 22 5.69 0.29 -0.35
N LEU A 23 6.85 0.06 0.28
CA LEU A 23 7.10 -1.17 1.03
C LEU A 23 6.13 -1.30 2.22
N LEU A 24 5.92 -0.23 2.98
CA LEU A 24 4.97 -0.19 4.07
C LEU A 24 3.55 -0.50 3.59
N LEU A 25 3.15 0.04 2.44
CA LEU A 25 1.85 -0.22 1.84
C LEU A 25 1.68 -1.69 1.42
N VAL A 26 2.70 -2.30 0.81
CA VAL A 26 2.69 -3.74 0.48
C VAL A 26 2.57 -4.60 1.74
N ILE A 27 3.31 -4.26 2.80
CA ILE A 27 3.25 -4.97 4.09
C ILE A 27 1.84 -4.84 4.69
N ALA A 28 1.27 -3.63 4.67
CA ALA A 28 -0.07 -3.36 5.19
C ALA A 28 -1.14 -4.14 4.40
N ALA A 29 -1.09 -4.13 3.06
CA ALA A 29 -2.00 -4.90 2.22
C ALA A 29 -1.89 -6.41 2.50
N GLY A 30 -0.68 -6.95 2.61
CA GLY A 30 -0.47 -8.35 2.96
C GLY A 30 -0.98 -8.70 4.36
N PHE A 31 -0.92 -7.77 5.32
CA PHE A 31 -1.54 -7.95 6.63
C PHE A 31 -3.08 -7.97 6.53
N LEU A 32 -3.67 -7.04 5.79
CA LEU A 32 -5.12 -6.99 5.58
C LEU A 32 -5.64 -8.25 4.88
N GLU A 33 -4.90 -8.80 3.91
CA GLU A 33 -5.26 -10.06 3.25
C GLU A 33 -5.29 -11.22 4.26
N ARG A 34 -4.25 -11.36 5.08
CA ARG A 34 -4.21 -12.36 6.17
C ARG A 34 -5.31 -12.14 7.20
N LEU A 35 -5.66 -10.90 7.50
CA LEU A 35 -6.74 -10.55 8.41
C LEU A 35 -8.09 -11.01 7.85
N LEU A 36 -8.37 -10.70 6.58
CA LEU A 36 -9.63 -11.04 5.90
C LEU A 36 -9.75 -12.53 5.55
N SER A 37 -8.64 -13.27 5.41
CA SER A 37 -8.67 -14.73 5.25
C SER A 37 -9.35 -15.47 6.42
N ARG A 38 -9.47 -14.81 7.59
CA ARG A 38 -10.12 -15.36 8.78
C ARG A 38 -11.62 -15.09 8.71
N ARG A 39 -12.38 -16.11 8.32
CA ARG A 39 -13.85 -16.05 8.18
C ARG A 39 -14.61 -15.31 9.30
N PRO A 40 -14.29 -15.52 10.60
CA PRO A 40 -14.97 -14.80 11.68
C PRO A 40 -14.75 -13.27 11.64
N ILE A 41 -13.57 -12.82 11.22
CA ILE A 41 -13.22 -11.40 11.14
C ILE A 41 -13.94 -10.77 9.95
N GLU A 42 -13.91 -11.46 8.81
CA GLU A 42 -14.65 -11.03 7.62
C GLU A 42 -16.15 -10.91 7.90
N GLN A 43 -16.75 -11.91 8.56
CA GLN A 43 -18.18 -11.88 8.93
C GLN A 43 -18.52 -10.75 9.91
N PHE A 44 -17.66 -10.52 10.89
CA PHE A 44 -17.83 -9.40 11.83
C PHE A 44 -17.85 -8.06 11.10
N LEU A 45 -16.90 -7.83 10.20
CA LEU A 45 -16.82 -6.61 9.40
C LEU A 45 -18.02 -6.49 8.43
N ALA A 46 -18.42 -7.59 7.79
CA ALA A 46 -19.57 -7.61 6.88
C ALA A 46 -20.91 -7.29 7.58
N THR A 47 -21.02 -7.56 8.89
CA THR A 47 -22.27 -7.37 9.63
C THR A 47 -22.46 -5.94 10.14
N GLY A 48 -21.37 -5.26 10.53
CA GLY A 48 -21.45 -3.94 11.18
C GLY A 48 -20.60 -2.83 10.55
N HIS A 49 -19.65 -3.17 9.67
CA HIS A 49 -18.62 -2.27 9.17
C HIS A 49 -18.30 -2.52 7.69
N LEU A 50 -19.34 -2.57 6.85
CA LEU A 50 -19.20 -2.90 5.43
C LEU A 50 -18.25 -1.92 4.70
N GLU A 51 -18.34 -0.62 4.98
CA GLU A 51 -17.45 0.40 4.41
C GLU A 51 -15.96 0.12 4.71
N VAL A 52 -15.66 -0.32 5.93
CA VAL A 52 -14.29 -0.68 6.34
C VAL A 52 -13.83 -1.93 5.60
N LEU A 53 -14.72 -2.94 5.45
CA LEU A 53 -14.43 -4.14 4.68
C LEU A 53 -14.14 -3.83 3.21
N GLU A 54 -14.95 -2.97 2.60
CA GLU A 54 -14.76 -2.52 1.21
C GLU A 54 -13.46 -1.75 1.05
N THR A 55 -13.13 -0.87 2.02
CA THR A 55 -11.86 -0.14 2.05
C THR A 55 -10.67 -1.09 2.09
N PHE A 56 -10.69 -2.10 2.97
CA PHE A 56 -9.60 -3.07 3.06
C PHE A 56 -9.43 -3.87 1.78
N ARG A 57 -10.53 -4.30 1.16
CA ARG A 57 -10.51 -4.98 -0.15
C ARG A 57 -9.97 -4.06 -1.26
N GLY A 58 -10.33 -2.78 -1.23
CA GLY A 58 -9.82 -1.77 -2.16
C GLY A 58 -8.31 -1.57 -2.04
N VAL A 59 -7.79 -1.47 -0.82
CA VAL A 59 -6.34 -1.35 -0.57
C VAL A 59 -5.59 -2.59 -1.08
N ILE A 60 -6.08 -3.80 -0.78
CA ILE A 60 -5.48 -5.05 -1.27
C ILE A 60 -5.46 -5.08 -2.81
N ALA A 61 -6.56 -4.69 -3.45
CA ALA A 61 -6.68 -4.68 -4.90
C ALA A 61 -5.76 -3.64 -5.57
N ALA A 62 -5.67 -2.43 -5.03
CA ALA A 62 -4.81 -1.37 -5.55
C ALA A 62 -3.33 -1.78 -5.52
N VAL A 63 -2.86 -2.32 -4.38
CA VAL A 63 -1.48 -2.80 -4.24
C VAL A 63 -1.18 -3.98 -5.15
N SER A 64 -2.15 -4.88 -5.36
CA SER A 64 -2.01 -6.00 -6.29
C SER A 64 -1.87 -5.54 -7.75
N LEU A 65 -2.47 -4.41 -8.11
CA LEU A 65 -2.40 -3.83 -9.45
C LEU A 65 -1.09 -3.06 -9.69
N GLU A 66 -0.52 -2.46 -8.64
CA GLU A 66 0.76 -1.75 -8.68
C GLU A 66 1.99 -2.66 -8.61
N ALA A 67 1.83 -3.96 -8.36
CA ALA A 67 2.94 -4.90 -8.40
C ALA A 67 3.58 -4.89 -9.80
N PRO A 68 4.83 -4.41 -9.98
CA PRO A 68 5.50 -4.50 -11.26
C PRO A 68 5.58 -5.99 -11.64
N PRO A 69 5.40 -6.35 -12.93
CA PRO A 69 5.54 -7.74 -13.35
C PRO A 69 6.90 -8.20 -12.86
N ALA A 70 6.91 -9.23 -12.00
CA ALA A 70 8.14 -9.82 -11.51
C ALA A 70 9.03 -10.08 -12.72
N ALA A 71 10.14 -9.34 -12.80
CA ALA A 71 11.07 -9.45 -13.92
C ALA A 71 11.57 -10.90 -13.96
N ALA A 72 11.16 -11.61 -15.01
CA ALA A 72 11.59 -12.97 -15.33
C ALA A 72 13.01 -12.96 -15.93
#